data_AF-A0A936EDJ6-F1
#
_entry.id   AF-A0A936EDJ6-F1
#
_cell.length_a   1.000
_cell.length_b   1.000
_cell.length_c   1.000
_cell.angle_alpha   90.00
_cell.angle_beta   90.00
_cell.angle_gamma   90.00
#
_symmetry.space_group_name_H-M   'P 1'
#
loop_
_entity.id
_entity.type
_entity.pdbx_description
1 polymer ?
#
loop_
_entity_poly.entity_id
_entity_poly.type
_entity_poly.pdbx_seq_one_letter_code
_entity_poly.pdbx_strand_id
1 'polypeptide(L)'
;MGDSVYIITLIAGGLVLAAAFSSLIAFRFGAPLLLVFLGIGLLAGEDGFGIQFDNVRTAYLVGALSLAIILFDSGFGTPAAALRQAAWPSLALATFGVAATAGLVALPAHYLAGFSWLDALIVGSLVASTDAAAVFFLLRAGGLNIRERTRSILEIESGSNDPIAIFLVIALTGAAAAGTATPGELALDIALGFLAHMAIGAAAGLFGGWAIVRLTERLDLDRGLAPVFVLTLALIVFGAAGAAHGSGFLAVYVAGVVAGNAGMRQDAALRRFKNGMSWLAQIIMFLLLGLYATPSEFLAIAPAAIGLGLFLVFIARPLAVTACLAPFRLPRAEVAFVSWVGLRGAVSILLALLPVAAGIDHGRTIFNVVFIVVVVSLILQGWTIGPVARRLGLIVPLRTGPVDKVELELPGSAHHELLAYRVTAGSPVCKGARIPRWAKPSLVVREGRSMRYQFAGRLVAGDLVYIFVSDKYPRLLDRLFARREKLSPDDSDFFGAFAIDPAQPAGLIADAYGAIVSAEDRARPIASLLSDRLGGRAEFADRVNLGPVDVIVRDIDERGRVVEAGVSFEQRSEPPVPAFLSPQTLIEKLAALIRRGP
;
A
#
# COMPACT_ATOMS: atom_id res chain seq x y z
N MET A 1 -7.93 7.73 -42.48
CA MET A 1 -6.84 7.59 -41.48
C MET A 1 -6.45 8.92 -40.83
N GLY A 2 -6.36 10.04 -41.57
CA GLY A 2 -6.01 11.36 -40.99
C GLY A 2 -7.01 11.91 -39.96
N ASP A 3 -8.30 12.00 -40.32
CA ASP A 3 -9.30 12.65 -39.46
C ASP A 3 -9.64 11.85 -38.19
N SER A 4 -9.54 10.51 -38.28
CA SER A 4 -9.79 9.59 -37.18
C SER A 4 -8.83 9.80 -36.02
N VAL A 5 -7.55 10.11 -36.31
CA VAL A 5 -6.52 10.33 -35.27
C VAL A 5 -6.82 11.60 -34.48
N TYR A 6 -7.27 12.67 -35.13
CA TYR A 6 -7.64 13.92 -34.45
C TYR A 6 -8.85 13.73 -33.54
N ILE A 7 -9.88 13.01 -34.02
CA ILE A 7 -11.10 12.74 -33.21
C ILE A 7 -10.76 11.84 -32.01
N ILE A 8 -10.00 10.76 -32.21
CA ILE A 8 -9.58 9.88 -31.12
C ILE A 8 -8.73 10.66 -30.10
N THR A 9 -7.84 11.53 -30.56
CA THR A 9 -7.00 12.36 -29.68
C THR A 9 -7.85 13.36 -28.90
N LEU A 10 -8.85 13.97 -29.52
CA LEU A 10 -9.76 14.91 -28.87
C LEU A 10 -10.60 14.20 -27.81
N ILE A 11 -11.16 13.02 -28.12
CA ILE A 11 -11.94 12.21 -27.17
C ILE A 11 -11.04 11.74 -26.02
N ALA A 12 -9.89 11.14 -26.32
CA ALA A 12 -8.98 10.64 -25.29
C ALA A 12 -8.45 11.77 -24.40
N GLY A 13 -8.02 12.88 -25.00
CA GLY A 13 -7.57 14.07 -24.27
C GLY A 13 -8.70 14.69 -23.44
N GLY A 14 -9.91 14.76 -23.99
CA GLY A 14 -11.10 15.23 -23.27
C GLY A 14 -11.47 14.36 -22.08
N LEU A 15 -11.42 13.03 -22.22
CA LEU A 15 -11.69 12.08 -21.14
C LEU A 15 -10.63 12.16 -20.03
N VAL A 16 -9.34 12.22 -20.39
CA VAL A 16 -8.26 12.39 -19.42
C VAL A 16 -8.39 13.73 -18.69
N LEU A 17 -8.74 14.80 -19.41
CA LEU A 17 -8.95 16.12 -18.82
C LEU A 17 -10.17 16.13 -17.88
N ALA A 18 -11.28 15.51 -18.28
CA ALA A 18 -12.47 15.34 -17.45
C ALA A 18 -12.15 14.55 -16.17
N ALA A 19 -11.41 13.44 -16.29
CA ALA A 19 -10.94 12.66 -15.15
C ALA A 19 -10.05 13.51 -14.23
N ALA A 20 -9.09 14.25 -14.78
CA ALA A 20 -8.22 15.13 -13.99
C ALA A 20 -9.03 16.20 -13.24
N PHE A 21 -9.98 16.89 -13.89
CA PHE A 21 -10.85 17.87 -13.21
C PHE A 21 -11.77 17.23 -12.17
N SER A 22 -12.29 16.04 -12.44
CA SER A 22 -13.16 15.32 -11.50
C SER A 22 -12.46 15.01 -10.19
N SER A 23 -11.12 14.90 -10.19
CA SER A 23 -10.33 14.70 -8.97
C SER A 23 -10.52 15.83 -7.97
N LEU A 24 -10.62 17.07 -8.43
CA LEU A 24 -10.86 18.26 -7.58
C LEU A 24 -12.21 18.18 -6.86
N ILE A 25 -13.20 17.59 -7.51
CA ILE A 25 -14.55 17.40 -6.96
C ILE A 25 -14.60 16.18 -6.04
N ALA A 26 -13.92 15.09 -6.40
CA ALA A 26 -13.88 13.85 -5.64
C ALA A 26 -13.36 14.07 -4.19
N PHE A 27 -12.38 14.96 -4.01
CA PHE A 27 -11.88 15.33 -2.69
C PHE A 27 -12.94 15.94 -1.77
N ARG A 28 -14.01 16.54 -2.32
CA ARG A 28 -15.11 17.10 -1.50
C ARG A 28 -16.07 16.03 -0.97
N PHE A 29 -16.30 14.98 -1.76
CA PHE A 29 -17.28 13.92 -1.44
C PHE A 29 -16.64 12.70 -0.76
N GLY A 30 -15.31 12.68 -0.62
CA GLY A 30 -14.58 11.55 -0.07
C GLY A 30 -14.68 10.29 -0.94
N ALA A 31 -15.06 10.43 -2.21
CA ALA A 31 -15.21 9.32 -3.13
C ALA A 31 -13.85 8.77 -3.57
N PRO A 32 -13.69 7.44 -3.72
CA PRO A 32 -12.49 6.87 -4.28
C PRO A 32 -12.25 7.36 -5.69
N LEU A 33 -11.15 8.07 -5.89
CA LEU A 33 -10.85 8.73 -7.15
C LEU A 33 -10.81 7.76 -8.34
N LEU A 34 -10.34 6.53 -8.11
CA LEU A 34 -10.31 5.46 -9.09
C LEU A 34 -11.72 5.06 -9.57
N LEU A 35 -12.70 5.07 -8.66
CA LEU A 35 -14.11 4.81 -9.00
C LEU A 35 -14.67 5.93 -9.89
N VAL A 36 -14.24 7.17 -9.69
CA VAL A 36 -14.62 8.30 -10.55
C VAL A 36 -14.07 8.12 -11.96
N PHE A 37 -12.81 7.73 -12.10
CA PHE A 37 -12.21 7.46 -13.41
C PHE A 37 -12.93 6.32 -14.13
N LEU A 38 -13.20 5.23 -13.41
CA LEU A 38 -13.96 4.10 -13.93
C LEU A 38 -15.37 4.51 -14.38
N GLY A 39 -16.05 5.32 -13.57
CA GLY A 39 -17.38 5.85 -13.87
C GLY A 39 -17.40 6.78 -15.07
N ILE A 40 -16.39 7.64 -15.24
CA ILE A 40 -16.26 8.49 -16.44
C ILE A 40 -16.06 7.63 -17.68
N GLY A 41 -15.22 6.58 -17.60
CA GLY A 41 -15.05 5.61 -18.69
C GLY A 41 -16.36 4.91 -19.04
N LEU A 42 -17.11 4.45 -18.02
CA LEU A 42 -18.40 3.78 -18.19
C LEU A 42 -19.45 4.68 -18.84
N LEU A 43 -19.54 5.94 -18.39
CA LEU A 43 -20.45 6.94 -18.97
C LEU A 43 -20.04 7.32 -20.39
N ALA A 44 -18.74 7.30 -20.70
CA ALA A 44 -18.24 7.56 -22.04
C ALA A 44 -18.53 6.40 -23.01
N GLY A 45 -18.58 5.17 -22.50
CA GLY A 45 -18.70 3.93 -23.28
C GLY A 45 -20.00 3.77 -24.07
N GLU A 46 -20.15 2.58 -24.64
CA GLU A 46 -21.20 2.24 -25.60
C GLU A 46 -22.62 2.53 -25.09
N ASP A 47 -22.91 2.19 -23.84
CA ASP A 47 -24.24 2.39 -23.22
C ASP A 47 -24.45 3.80 -22.63
N GLY A 48 -23.45 4.69 -22.71
CA GLY A 48 -23.52 6.05 -22.19
C GLY A 48 -23.55 7.10 -23.30
N PHE A 49 -22.40 7.71 -23.59
CA PHE A 49 -22.24 8.66 -24.70
C PHE A 49 -22.05 7.97 -26.07
N GLY A 50 -22.04 6.63 -26.12
CA GLY A 50 -22.05 5.87 -27.36
C GLY A 50 -20.67 5.62 -27.98
N ILE A 51 -19.58 5.79 -27.22
CA ILE A 51 -18.23 5.49 -27.73
C ILE A 51 -18.04 3.98 -27.74
N GLN A 52 -18.10 3.39 -28.93
CA GLN A 52 -17.85 1.96 -29.13
C GLN A 52 -16.36 1.66 -29.03
N PHE A 53 -15.98 0.93 -27.99
CA PHE A 53 -14.61 0.48 -27.77
C PHE A 53 -14.60 -1.04 -27.47
N ASP A 54 -14.62 -1.84 -28.53
CA ASP A 54 -14.58 -3.30 -28.44
C ASP A 54 -13.25 -3.85 -29.00
N ASN A 55 -12.14 -3.44 -28.40
CA ASN A 55 -10.82 -3.97 -28.77
C ASN A 55 -10.03 -4.44 -27.55
N VAL A 56 -10.24 -5.71 -27.19
CA VAL A 56 -9.59 -6.39 -26.07
C VAL A 56 -8.07 -6.33 -26.17
N ARG A 57 -7.49 -6.48 -27.36
CA ARG A 57 -6.03 -6.50 -27.55
C ARG A 57 -5.42 -5.15 -27.25
N THR A 58 -6.00 -4.07 -27.77
CA THR A 58 -5.56 -2.70 -27.46
C THR A 58 -5.78 -2.37 -25.99
N ALA A 59 -6.92 -2.79 -25.42
CA ALA A 59 -7.21 -2.59 -24.02
C ALA A 59 -6.20 -3.25 -23.10
N TYR A 60 -5.89 -4.53 -23.37
CA TYR A 60 -4.89 -5.28 -22.64
C TYR A 60 -3.49 -4.70 -22.82
N LEU A 61 -3.09 -4.32 -24.03
CA LEU A 61 -1.77 -3.73 -24.29
C LEU A 61 -1.57 -2.43 -23.51
N VAL A 62 -2.51 -1.48 -23.63
CA VAL A 62 -2.43 -0.18 -22.95
C VAL A 62 -2.51 -0.37 -21.44
N GLY A 63 -3.39 -1.25 -20.96
CA GLY A 63 -3.51 -1.57 -19.54
C GLY A 63 -2.26 -2.25 -18.97
N ALA A 64 -1.66 -3.20 -19.68
CA ALA A 64 -0.44 -3.89 -19.26
C ALA A 64 0.76 -2.94 -19.18
N LEU A 65 0.93 -2.05 -20.17
CA LEU A 65 1.96 -1.01 -20.12
C LEU A 65 1.72 -0.03 -18.98
N SER A 66 0.47 0.39 -18.75
CA SER A 66 0.09 1.26 -17.64
C SER A 66 0.40 0.59 -16.30
N LEU A 67 0.04 -0.68 -16.14
CA LEU A 67 0.32 -1.46 -14.93
C LEU A 67 1.83 -1.64 -14.72
N ALA A 68 2.62 -1.86 -15.76
CA ALA A 68 4.08 -1.95 -15.65
C ALA A 68 4.69 -0.64 -15.08
N ILE A 69 4.20 0.52 -15.52
CA ILE A 69 4.60 1.83 -15.00
C ILE A 69 4.22 1.97 -13.52
N ILE A 70 2.99 1.60 -13.17
CA ILE A 70 2.46 1.68 -11.79
C ILE A 70 3.26 0.76 -10.85
N LEU A 71 3.53 -0.49 -11.25
CA LEU A 71 4.30 -1.44 -10.45
C LEU A 71 5.76 -1.02 -10.30
N PHE A 72 6.37 -0.44 -11.33
CA PHE A 72 7.72 0.13 -11.25
C PHE A 72 7.80 1.30 -10.27
N ASP A 73 6.78 2.16 -10.25
CA ASP A 73 6.67 3.27 -9.31
C ASP A 73 6.47 2.74 -7.88
N SER A 74 5.56 1.77 -7.70
CA SER A 74 5.34 1.10 -6.42
C SER A 74 6.61 0.48 -5.86
N GLY A 75 7.33 -0.33 -6.66
CA GLY A 75 8.57 -0.96 -6.21
C GLY A 75 9.64 0.06 -5.81
N PHE A 76 9.74 1.16 -6.56
CA PHE A 76 10.71 2.23 -6.28
C PHE A 76 10.39 3.04 -5.01
N GLY A 77 9.12 3.10 -4.62
CA GLY A 77 8.68 3.68 -3.36
C GLY A 77 8.98 2.80 -2.14
N THR A 78 9.11 1.48 -2.32
CA THR A 78 9.24 0.51 -1.22
C THR A 78 10.64 0.52 -0.59
N PRO A 79 10.78 0.89 0.70
CA PRO A 79 12.07 0.85 1.38
C PRO A 79 12.56 -0.59 1.61
N ALA A 80 13.85 -0.85 1.37
CA ALA A 80 14.46 -2.17 1.59
C ALA A 80 14.35 -2.63 3.06
N ALA A 81 14.38 -1.70 4.00
CA ALA A 81 14.15 -1.98 5.42
C ALA A 81 12.72 -2.48 5.69
N ALA A 82 11.71 -1.93 5.02
CA ALA A 82 10.33 -2.41 5.12
C ALA A 82 10.19 -3.81 4.52
N LEU A 83 10.81 -4.04 3.35
CA LEU A 83 10.82 -5.34 2.69
C LEU A 83 11.41 -6.43 3.59
N ARG A 84 12.58 -6.19 4.22
CA ARG A 84 13.20 -7.18 5.12
C ARG A 84 12.37 -7.50 6.37
N GLN A 85 11.53 -6.56 6.81
CA GLN A 85 10.74 -6.72 8.02
C GLN A 85 9.41 -7.44 7.78
N ALA A 86 8.76 -7.18 6.65
CA ALA A 86 7.44 -7.71 6.34
C ALA A 86 7.43 -8.75 5.21
N ALA A 87 8.58 -9.14 4.64
CA ALA A 87 8.65 -10.11 3.55
C ALA A 87 7.96 -11.44 3.84
N TRP A 88 8.19 -12.06 5.01
CA TRP A 88 7.63 -13.39 5.28
C TRP A 88 6.09 -13.42 5.41
N PRO A 89 5.47 -12.57 6.24
CA PRO A 89 4.01 -12.47 6.29
C PRO A 89 3.41 -12.12 4.91
N SER A 90 4.03 -11.17 4.20
CA SER A 90 3.52 -10.70 2.91
C SER A 90 3.66 -11.76 1.82
N LEU A 91 4.74 -12.54 1.81
CA LEU A 91 4.93 -13.63 0.85
C LEU A 91 3.92 -14.75 1.10
N ALA A 92 3.64 -15.09 2.36
CA ALA A 92 2.63 -16.08 2.71
C ALA A 92 1.21 -15.64 2.27
N LEU A 93 0.89 -14.35 2.42
CA LEU A 93 -0.35 -13.77 1.90
C LEU A 93 -0.39 -13.78 0.37
N ALA A 94 0.73 -13.42 -0.28
CA ALA A 94 0.81 -13.32 -1.72
C ALA A 94 0.73 -14.70 -2.41
N THR A 95 1.22 -15.78 -1.80
CA THR A 95 1.15 -17.15 -2.35
C THR A 95 -0.09 -17.89 -1.85
N PHE A 96 -0.08 -18.29 -0.57
CA PHE A 96 -1.14 -19.09 0.03
C PHE A 96 -2.43 -18.31 0.18
N GLY A 97 -2.36 -17.00 0.49
CA GLY A 97 -3.53 -16.15 0.62
C GLY A 97 -4.25 -15.97 -0.72
N VAL A 98 -3.52 -15.79 -1.82
CA VAL A 98 -4.09 -15.72 -3.18
C VAL A 98 -4.74 -17.05 -3.56
N ALA A 99 -4.03 -18.18 -3.40
CA ALA A 99 -4.57 -19.50 -3.72
C ALA A 99 -5.82 -19.83 -2.88
N ALA A 100 -5.79 -19.55 -1.57
CA ALA A 100 -6.93 -19.75 -0.68
C ALA A 100 -8.11 -18.85 -1.06
N THR A 101 -7.85 -17.56 -1.36
CA THR A 101 -8.89 -16.64 -1.82
C THR A 101 -9.53 -17.12 -3.12
N ALA A 102 -8.71 -17.55 -4.09
CA ALA A 102 -9.20 -18.06 -5.36
C ALA A 102 -10.09 -19.29 -5.17
N GLY A 103 -9.65 -20.28 -4.38
CA GLY A 103 -10.44 -21.48 -4.08
C GLY A 103 -11.73 -21.19 -3.31
N LEU A 104 -11.68 -20.29 -2.31
CA LEU A 104 -12.86 -19.92 -1.53
C LEU A 104 -13.91 -19.19 -2.36
N VAL A 105 -13.49 -18.30 -3.27
CA VAL A 105 -14.39 -17.52 -4.14
C VAL A 105 -14.95 -18.37 -5.29
N ALA A 106 -14.22 -19.42 -5.71
CA ALA A 106 -14.71 -20.35 -6.71
C ALA A 106 -16.03 -21.03 -6.30
N LEU A 107 -16.23 -21.28 -4.99
CA LEU A 107 -17.45 -21.90 -4.47
C LEU A 107 -18.71 -21.08 -4.81
N PRO A 108 -18.87 -19.82 -4.36
CA PRO A 108 -20.02 -19.01 -4.77
C PRO A 108 -20.03 -18.67 -6.25
N ALA A 109 -18.88 -18.60 -6.94
CA ALA A 109 -18.86 -18.41 -8.40
C ALA A 109 -19.53 -19.58 -9.14
N HIS A 110 -19.28 -20.82 -8.71
CA HIS A 110 -19.94 -22.00 -9.26
C HIS A 110 -21.44 -22.02 -8.92
N TYR A 111 -21.80 -21.86 -7.64
CA TYR A 111 -23.18 -22.06 -7.19
C TYR A 111 -24.11 -20.86 -7.44
N LEU A 112 -23.62 -19.62 -7.35
CA LEU A 112 -24.44 -18.41 -7.54
C LEU A 112 -24.44 -17.91 -8.99
N ALA A 113 -23.30 -18.00 -9.69
CA ALA A 113 -23.16 -17.50 -11.05
C ALA A 113 -23.23 -18.61 -12.12
N GLY A 114 -23.30 -19.88 -11.73
CA GLY A 114 -23.47 -21.01 -12.64
C GLY A 114 -22.24 -21.36 -13.49
N PHE A 115 -21.06 -20.82 -13.14
CA PHE A 115 -19.82 -21.07 -13.88
C PHE A 115 -19.34 -22.52 -13.72
N SER A 116 -18.61 -23.04 -14.69
CA SER A 116 -17.89 -24.31 -14.51
C SER A 116 -16.86 -24.20 -13.37
N TRP A 117 -16.41 -25.32 -12.81
CA TRP A 117 -15.38 -25.27 -11.75
C TRP A 117 -14.09 -24.56 -12.18
N LEU A 118 -13.72 -24.68 -13.46
CA LEU A 118 -12.53 -24.04 -14.00
C LEU A 118 -12.75 -22.54 -14.20
N ASP A 119 -13.91 -22.12 -14.72
CA ASP A 119 -14.27 -20.70 -14.86
C ASP A 119 -14.43 -20.02 -13.49
N ALA A 120 -15.03 -20.72 -12.52
CA ALA A 120 -15.08 -20.28 -11.13
C ALA A 120 -13.67 -20.17 -10.52
N LEU A 121 -12.79 -21.12 -10.86
CA LEU A 121 -11.33 -21.10 -10.76
C LEU A 121 -10.72 -19.73 -11.12
N ILE A 122 -10.96 -19.39 -12.39
CA ILE A 122 -10.47 -18.18 -13.04
C ILE A 122 -11.04 -16.94 -12.37
N VAL A 123 -12.36 -16.88 -12.13
CA VAL A 123 -13.02 -15.76 -11.44
C VAL A 123 -12.42 -15.53 -10.06
N GLY A 124 -12.25 -16.58 -9.27
CA GLY A 124 -11.62 -16.49 -7.95
C GLY A 124 -10.19 -15.95 -8.02
N SER A 125 -9.43 -16.40 -9.02
CA SER A 125 -8.04 -15.95 -9.24
C SER A 125 -7.96 -14.49 -9.69
N LEU A 126 -8.88 -14.04 -10.54
CA LEU A 126 -8.99 -12.66 -11.01
C LEU A 126 -9.23 -11.68 -9.85
N VAL A 127 -10.10 -12.06 -8.91
CA VAL A 127 -10.43 -11.21 -7.76
C VAL A 127 -9.55 -11.48 -6.54
N ALA A 128 -8.47 -12.26 -6.65
CA ALA A 128 -7.55 -12.55 -5.55
C ALA A 128 -6.45 -11.48 -5.38
N SER A 129 -6.12 -10.73 -6.44
CA SER A 129 -5.20 -9.58 -6.40
C SER A 129 -5.81 -8.38 -5.63
N THR A 130 -4.97 -7.57 -5.00
CA THR A 130 -5.39 -6.37 -4.24
C THR A 130 -4.54 -5.16 -4.59
N ASP A 131 -5.12 -3.97 -4.48
CA ASP A 131 -4.46 -2.70 -4.82
C ASP A 131 -4.24 -1.83 -3.59
N ALA A 132 -3.01 -1.87 -3.07
CA ALA A 132 -2.62 -1.06 -1.93
C ALA A 132 -2.34 0.41 -2.32
N ALA A 133 -2.00 0.70 -3.58
CA ALA A 133 -1.80 2.09 -4.02
C ALA A 133 -3.09 2.90 -3.88
N ALA A 134 -4.23 2.30 -4.25
CA ALA A 134 -5.55 2.85 -4.02
C ALA A 134 -5.85 3.10 -2.53
N VAL A 135 -5.52 2.12 -1.67
CA VAL A 135 -5.73 2.21 -0.21
C VAL A 135 -4.92 3.37 0.38
N PHE A 136 -3.63 3.46 0.07
CA PHE A 136 -2.76 4.50 0.63
C PHE A 136 -3.13 5.88 0.11
N PHE A 137 -3.59 5.97 -1.14
CA PHE A 137 -4.17 7.21 -1.65
C PHE A 137 -5.36 7.66 -0.79
N LEU A 138 -6.31 6.76 -0.51
CA LEU A 138 -7.49 7.06 0.32
C LEU A 138 -7.12 7.46 1.75
N LEU A 139 -6.18 6.73 2.37
CA LEU A 139 -5.69 7.04 3.71
C LEU A 139 -5.01 8.42 3.75
N ARG A 140 -4.13 8.70 2.78
CA ARG A 140 -3.42 9.99 2.67
C ARG A 140 -4.37 11.14 2.38
N ALA A 141 -5.35 10.96 1.49
CA ALA A 141 -6.38 11.94 1.20
C ALA A 141 -7.24 12.25 2.45
N GLY A 142 -7.46 11.25 3.31
CA GLY A 142 -8.12 11.41 4.61
C GLY A 142 -7.22 11.94 5.73
N GLY A 143 -5.94 12.26 5.45
CA GLY A 143 -4.97 12.70 6.46
C GLY A 143 -4.60 11.63 7.50
N LEU A 144 -4.86 10.36 7.20
CA LEU A 144 -4.67 9.23 8.11
C LEU A 144 -3.32 8.56 7.85
N ASN A 145 -2.53 8.38 8.89
CA ASN A 145 -1.32 7.57 8.84
C ASN A 145 -1.54 6.31 9.67
N ILE A 146 -1.29 5.16 9.06
CA ILE A 146 -1.36 3.87 9.75
C ILE A 146 0.03 3.45 10.23
N ARG A 147 0.06 2.48 11.13
CA ARG A 147 1.29 1.83 11.62
C ARG A 147 2.21 1.36 10.50
N GLU A 148 3.52 1.50 10.71
CA GLU A 148 4.55 1.24 9.70
C GLU A 148 4.61 -0.25 9.32
N ARG A 149 4.49 -1.16 10.29
CA ARG A 149 4.40 -2.62 10.04
C ARG A 149 3.20 -2.96 9.18
N THR A 150 2.01 -2.48 9.56
CA THR A 150 0.78 -2.76 8.81
C THR A 150 0.85 -2.17 7.40
N ARG A 151 1.39 -0.95 7.27
CA ARG A 151 1.66 -0.32 5.98
C ARG A 151 2.60 -1.17 5.12
N SER A 152 3.73 -1.59 5.69
CA SER A 152 4.74 -2.38 4.99
C SER A 152 4.17 -3.72 4.52
N ILE A 153 3.38 -4.40 5.35
CA ILE A 153 2.71 -5.66 4.99
C ILE A 153 1.78 -5.43 3.80
N LEU A 154 0.94 -4.39 3.83
CA LEU A 154 0.00 -4.08 2.75
C LEU A 154 0.70 -3.68 1.43
N GLU A 155 1.77 -2.86 1.50
CA GLU A 155 2.57 -2.46 0.33
C GLU A 155 3.20 -3.68 -0.35
N ILE A 156 3.83 -4.56 0.44
CA ILE A 156 4.51 -5.75 -0.10
C ILE A 156 3.50 -6.79 -0.56
N GLU A 157 2.40 -6.97 0.16
CA GLU A 157 1.33 -7.90 -0.22
C GLU A 157 0.78 -7.54 -1.59
N SER A 158 0.35 -6.29 -1.80
CA SER A 158 -0.20 -5.84 -3.08
C SER A 158 0.82 -5.94 -4.21
N GLY A 159 2.06 -5.50 -4.00
CA GLY A 159 3.10 -5.61 -5.04
C GLY A 159 3.48 -7.05 -5.40
N SER A 160 3.36 -7.99 -4.46
CA SER A 160 3.74 -9.40 -4.66
C SER A 160 2.59 -10.29 -5.11
N ASN A 161 1.35 -9.97 -4.74
CA ASN A 161 0.19 -10.78 -5.07
C ASN A 161 -0.23 -10.64 -6.54
N ASP A 162 0.00 -9.48 -7.14
CA ASP A 162 -0.33 -9.20 -8.54
C ASP A 162 0.35 -10.21 -9.48
N PRO A 163 1.69 -10.37 -9.50
CA PRO A 163 2.34 -11.38 -10.32
C PRO A 163 1.81 -12.81 -10.13
N ILE A 164 1.44 -13.18 -8.90
CA ILE A 164 0.96 -14.52 -8.55
C ILE A 164 -0.45 -14.73 -9.09
N ALA A 165 -1.35 -13.77 -8.91
CA ALA A 165 -2.70 -13.80 -9.47
C ALA A 165 -2.65 -13.83 -11.00
N ILE A 166 -1.78 -13.02 -11.61
CA ILE A 166 -1.57 -12.97 -13.07
C ILE A 166 -1.15 -14.34 -13.59
N PHE A 167 -0.15 -14.97 -12.98
CA PHE A 167 0.29 -16.31 -13.37
C PHE A 167 -0.87 -17.31 -13.26
N LEU A 168 -1.59 -17.31 -12.14
CA LEU A 168 -2.68 -18.25 -11.90
C LEU A 168 -3.79 -18.08 -12.95
N VAL A 169 -4.14 -16.85 -13.31
CA VAL A 169 -5.11 -16.56 -14.37
C VAL A 169 -4.62 -17.04 -15.73
N ILE A 170 -3.36 -16.77 -16.11
CA ILE A 170 -2.79 -17.23 -17.38
C ILE A 170 -2.79 -18.77 -17.44
N ALA A 171 -2.35 -19.43 -16.37
CA ALA A 171 -2.27 -20.89 -16.30
C ALA A 171 -3.67 -21.53 -16.41
N LEU A 172 -4.65 -21.04 -15.66
CA LEU A 172 -6.02 -21.57 -15.67
C LEU A 172 -6.74 -21.27 -16.99
N THR A 173 -6.55 -20.08 -17.55
CA THR A 173 -7.11 -19.70 -18.87
C THR A 173 -6.51 -20.57 -19.98
N GLY A 174 -5.19 -20.83 -19.92
CA GLY A 174 -4.53 -21.74 -20.85
C GLY A 174 -5.03 -23.18 -20.73
N ALA A 175 -5.24 -23.67 -19.50
CA ALA A 175 -5.82 -24.99 -19.26
C ALA A 175 -7.27 -25.09 -19.78
N ALA A 176 -8.08 -24.03 -19.62
CA ALA A 176 -9.43 -23.96 -20.15
C ALA A 176 -9.45 -24.01 -21.68
N ALA A 177 -8.54 -23.29 -22.33
CA ALA A 177 -8.41 -23.29 -23.79
C ALA A 177 -7.90 -24.64 -24.35
N ALA A 178 -7.07 -25.36 -23.59
CA ALA A 178 -6.51 -26.65 -24.02
C ALA A 178 -7.48 -27.83 -23.88
N GLY A 179 -8.40 -27.79 -22.91
CA GLY A 179 -9.49 -28.76 -22.76
C GLY A 179 -9.09 -30.20 -22.34
N THR A 180 -7.82 -30.48 -22.03
CA THR A 180 -7.29 -31.85 -21.91
C THR A 180 -6.53 -32.19 -20.63
N ALA A 181 -6.66 -31.43 -19.54
CA ALA A 181 -5.82 -31.68 -18.36
C ALA A 181 -6.50 -32.60 -17.32
N THR A 182 -5.82 -33.67 -16.91
CA THR A 182 -6.20 -34.42 -15.70
C THR A 182 -5.86 -33.59 -14.45
N PRO A 183 -6.68 -33.60 -13.38
CA PRO A 183 -6.50 -32.70 -12.24
C PRO A 183 -5.16 -32.83 -11.50
N GLY A 184 -4.56 -34.03 -11.50
CA GLY A 184 -3.31 -34.30 -10.79
C GLY A 184 -2.05 -33.83 -11.53
N GLU A 185 -1.99 -34.04 -12.84
CA GLU A 185 -0.88 -33.58 -13.69
C GLU A 185 -0.89 -32.05 -13.81
N LEU A 186 -2.09 -31.46 -13.92
CA LEU A 186 -2.29 -30.01 -13.98
C LEU A 186 -1.71 -29.30 -12.74
N ALA A 187 -1.91 -29.84 -11.54
CA ALA A 187 -1.43 -29.21 -10.31
C ALA A 187 0.11 -29.17 -10.24
N LEU A 188 0.77 -30.24 -10.67
CA LEU A 188 2.24 -30.31 -10.69
C LEU A 188 2.83 -29.37 -11.75
N ASP A 189 2.24 -29.35 -12.94
CA ASP A 189 2.68 -28.47 -14.04
C ASP A 189 2.48 -26.99 -13.69
N ILE A 190 1.36 -26.65 -13.06
CA ILE A 190 1.12 -25.30 -12.55
C ILE A 190 2.15 -24.93 -11.49
N ALA A 191 2.48 -25.83 -10.56
CA ALA A 191 3.46 -25.55 -9.50
C ALA A 191 4.89 -25.37 -10.05
N LEU A 192 5.33 -26.24 -10.96
CA LEU A 192 6.65 -26.13 -11.59
C LEU A 192 6.73 -24.91 -12.53
N GLY A 193 5.67 -24.69 -13.32
CA GLY A 193 5.53 -23.51 -14.17
C GLY A 193 5.55 -22.22 -13.36
N PHE A 194 4.89 -22.20 -12.19
CA PHE A 194 4.89 -21.06 -11.27
C PHE A 194 6.30 -20.74 -10.79
N LEU A 195 7.02 -21.75 -10.29
CA LEU A 195 8.38 -21.57 -9.80
C LEU A 195 9.31 -21.05 -10.89
N ALA A 196 9.24 -21.61 -12.10
CA ALA A 196 10.02 -21.14 -13.23
C ALA A 196 9.67 -19.70 -13.64
N HIS A 197 8.37 -19.40 -13.77
CA HIS A 197 7.86 -18.09 -14.20
C HIS A 197 8.25 -16.97 -13.22
N MET A 198 8.13 -17.25 -11.92
CA MET A 198 8.51 -16.31 -10.86
C MET A 198 10.03 -16.20 -10.73
N ALA A 199 10.78 -17.30 -10.86
CA ALA A 199 12.25 -17.27 -10.79
C ALA A 199 12.86 -16.46 -11.94
N ILE A 200 12.39 -16.66 -13.18
CA ILE A 200 12.83 -15.90 -14.36
C ILE A 200 12.47 -14.42 -14.18
N GLY A 201 11.24 -14.12 -13.75
CA GLY A 201 10.81 -12.74 -13.48
C GLY A 201 11.66 -12.05 -12.41
N ALA A 202 11.90 -12.71 -11.29
CA ALA A 202 12.72 -12.19 -10.20
C ALA A 202 14.19 -11.98 -10.63
N ALA A 203 14.78 -12.94 -11.35
CA ALA A 203 16.14 -12.84 -11.87
C ALA A 203 16.29 -11.69 -12.87
N ALA A 204 15.35 -11.58 -13.83
CA ALA A 204 15.31 -10.48 -14.79
C ALA A 204 15.11 -9.13 -14.11
N GLY A 205 14.29 -9.06 -13.05
CA GLY A 205 14.08 -7.84 -12.27
C GLY A 205 15.31 -7.42 -11.46
N LEU A 206 16.00 -8.36 -10.81
CA LEU A 206 17.25 -8.09 -10.09
C LEU A 206 18.34 -7.58 -11.03
N PHE A 207 18.55 -8.28 -12.15
CA PHE A 207 19.50 -7.89 -13.18
C PHE A 207 19.12 -6.55 -13.81
N GLY A 208 17.84 -6.37 -14.16
CA GLY A 208 17.30 -5.17 -14.77
C GLY A 208 17.41 -3.95 -13.87
N GLY A 209 17.07 -4.08 -12.59
CA GLY A 209 17.24 -3.02 -11.59
C GLY A 209 18.70 -2.65 -11.39
N TRP A 210 19.60 -3.63 -11.29
CA TRP A 210 21.04 -3.40 -11.25
C TRP A 210 21.54 -2.67 -12.50
N ALA A 211 21.07 -3.06 -13.68
CA ALA A 211 21.43 -2.43 -14.95
C ALA A 211 20.93 -1.00 -15.04
N ILE A 212 19.69 -0.73 -14.61
CA ILE A 212 19.10 0.62 -14.54
C ILE A 212 19.99 1.55 -13.71
N VAL A 213 20.34 1.11 -12.50
CA VAL A 213 21.20 1.89 -11.59
C VAL A 213 22.56 2.13 -12.25
N ARG A 214 23.20 1.07 -12.74
CA ARG A 214 24.56 1.15 -13.28
C ARG A 214 24.65 2.01 -14.53
N LEU A 215 23.66 1.95 -15.42
CA LEU A 215 23.61 2.76 -16.63
C LEU A 215 23.35 4.22 -16.29
N THR A 216 22.39 4.50 -15.42
CA THR A 216 22.04 5.88 -15.04
C THR A 216 23.17 6.57 -14.26
N GLU A 217 23.98 5.83 -13.50
CA GLU A 217 25.14 6.39 -12.81
C GLU A 217 26.37 6.56 -13.69
N ARG A 218 26.51 5.73 -14.74
CA ARG A 218 27.64 5.82 -15.68
C ARG A 218 27.44 6.89 -16.74
N LEU A 219 26.19 7.12 -17.14
CA LEU A 219 25.83 8.08 -18.17
C LEU A 219 25.52 9.41 -17.49
N ASP A 220 26.22 10.48 -17.91
CA ASP A 220 25.91 11.84 -17.45
C ASP A 220 24.66 12.34 -18.18
N LEU A 221 23.49 11.86 -17.74
CA LEU A 221 22.21 12.16 -18.36
C LEU A 221 21.69 13.52 -17.88
N ASP A 222 21.14 14.28 -18.83
CA ASP A 222 20.40 15.50 -18.51
C ASP A 222 19.27 15.22 -17.53
N ARG A 223 19.03 16.17 -16.61
CA ARG A 223 18.01 16.06 -15.55
C ARG A 223 16.60 15.76 -16.08
N GLY A 224 16.29 16.22 -17.30
CA GLY A 224 15.01 15.93 -17.96
C GLY A 224 14.94 14.57 -18.65
N LEU A 225 16.09 14.04 -19.11
CA LEU A 225 16.16 12.78 -19.85
C LEU A 225 16.25 11.57 -18.92
N ALA A 226 16.89 11.70 -17.77
CA ALA A 226 17.09 10.57 -16.85
C ALA A 226 15.78 9.90 -16.39
N PRO A 227 14.70 10.63 -16.03
CA PRO A 227 13.44 9.97 -15.68
C PRO A 227 12.81 9.20 -16.84
N VAL A 228 12.91 9.73 -18.07
CA VAL A 228 12.45 9.04 -19.28
C VAL A 228 13.28 7.79 -19.51
N PHE A 229 14.61 7.90 -19.42
CA PHE A 229 15.54 6.80 -19.60
C PHE A 229 15.27 5.64 -18.62
N VAL A 230 15.11 5.95 -17.33
CA VAL A 230 14.80 4.95 -16.30
C VAL A 230 13.46 4.27 -16.56
N LEU A 231 12.43 5.03 -16.95
CA LEU A 231 11.11 4.47 -17.25
C LEU A 231 11.15 3.57 -18.49
N THR A 232 11.86 3.97 -19.54
CA THR A 232 12.04 3.16 -20.75
C THR A 232 12.78 1.86 -20.44
N LEU A 233 13.85 1.92 -19.63
CA LEU A 233 14.54 0.70 -19.19
C LEU A 233 13.63 -0.21 -18.36
N ALA A 234 12.78 0.34 -17.50
CA ALA A 234 11.80 -0.45 -16.76
C ALA A 234 10.83 -1.19 -17.70
N LEU A 235 10.34 -0.53 -18.75
CA LEU A 235 9.50 -1.16 -19.78
C LEU A 235 10.25 -2.22 -20.60
N ILE A 236 11.55 -2.02 -20.84
CA ILE A 236 12.41 -3.04 -21.47
C ILE A 236 12.54 -4.26 -20.56
N VAL A 237 12.76 -4.09 -19.26
CA VAL A 237 12.82 -5.19 -18.29
C VAL A 237 11.49 -5.96 -18.26
N PHE A 238 10.36 -5.25 -18.23
CA PHE A 238 9.03 -5.83 -18.32
C PHE A 238 8.87 -6.70 -19.58
N GLY A 239 9.15 -6.12 -20.76
CA GLY A 239 9.00 -6.80 -22.04
C GLY A 239 9.96 -7.97 -22.22
N ALA A 240 11.23 -7.81 -21.84
CA ALA A 240 12.25 -8.85 -21.95
C ALA A 240 11.97 -10.04 -21.03
N ALA A 241 11.54 -9.78 -19.79
CA ALA A 241 11.15 -10.86 -18.87
C ALA A 241 9.92 -11.61 -19.38
N GLY A 242 8.91 -10.90 -19.88
CA GLY A 242 7.73 -11.51 -20.49
C GLY A 242 8.06 -12.34 -21.73
N ALA A 243 8.94 -11.84 -22.60
CA ALA A 243 9.43 -12.57 -23.78
C ALA A 243 10.24 -13.82 -23.42
N ALA A 244 10.91 -13.82 -22.27
CA ALA A 244 11.62 -14.98 -21.72
C ALA A 244 10.70 -15.96 -20.95
N HIS A 245 9.37 -15.83 -21.09
CA HIS A 245 8.35 -16.62 -20.38
C HIS A 245 8.39 -16.48 -18.84
N GLY A 246 9.00 -15.40 -18.33
CA GLY A 246 8.94 -15.02 -16.92
C GLY A 246 7.85 -13.97 -16.63
N SER A 247 7.60 -13.71 -15.35
CA SER A 247 6.65 -12.65 -14.98
C SER A 247 7.25 -11.27 -15.23
N GLY A 248 6.82 -10.61 -16.31
CA GLY A 248 7.22 -9.23 -16.62
C GLY A 248 6.81 -8.23 -15.52
N PHE A 249 5.63 -8.43 -14.93
CA PHE A 249 5.12 -7.61 -13.83
C PHE A 249 5.96 -7.76 -12.55
N LEU A 250 6.38 -8.99 -12.21
CA LEU A 250 7.33 -9.19 -11.10
C LEU A 250 8.69 -8.57 -11.41
N ALA A 251 9.19 -8.76 -12.65
CA ALA A 251 10.49 -8.24 -13.05
C ALA A 251 10.55 -6.72 -12.91
N VAL A 252 9.52 -6.01 -13.38
CA VAL A 252 9.48 -4.55 -13.29
C VAL A 252 9.30 -4.05 -11.85
N TYR A 253 8.50 -4.74 -11.02
CA TYR A 253 8.37 -4.42 -9.59
C TYR A 253 9.71 -4.58 -8.87
N VAL A 254 10.38 -5.72 -9.03
CA VAL A 254 11.69 -6.00 -8.42
C VAL A 254 12.76 -5.02 -8.93
N ALA A 255 12.76 -4.70 -10.22
CA ALA A 255 13.65 -3.68 -10.77
C ALA A 255 13.41 -2.30 -10.13
N GLY A 256 12.15 -1.94 -9.89
CA GLY A 256 11.75 -0.76 -9.13
C GLY A 256 12.34 -0.75 -7.72
N VAL A 257 12.19 -1.85 -6.98
CA VAL A 257 12.73 -2.01 -5.62
C VAL A 257 14.25 -1.84 -5.60
N VAL A 258 14.97 -2.47 -6.53
CA VAL A 258 16.44 -2.35 -6.60
C VAL A 258 16.84 -0.90 -6.91
N ALA A 259 16.22 -0.27 -7.91
CA ALA A 259 16.54 1.09 -8.32
C ALA A 259 16.22 2.13 -7.23
N GLY A 260 15.07 2.02 -6.57
CA GLY A 260 14.61 2.97 -5.55
C GLY A 260 15.44 2.96 -4.27
N ASN A 261 16.20 1.88 -4.03
CA ASN A 261 17.05 1.72 -2.85
C ASN A 261 18.55 1.92 -3.14
N ALA A 262 18.92 2.28 -4.37
CA ALA A 262 20.32 2.46 -4.75
C ALA A 262 20.92 3.83 -4.39
N GLY A 263 20.08 4.83 -4.06
CA GLY A 263 20.55 6.19 -3.75
C GLY A 263 21.06 6.97 -4.98
N MET A 264 20.29 6.96 -6.07
CA MET A 264 20.67 7.56 -7.35
C MET A 264 20.80 9.10 -7.26
N ARG A 265 21.72 9.68 -8.05
CA ARG A 265 22.08 11.12 -8.02
C ARG A 265 20.94 12.12 -8.30
N GLN A 266 19.83 11.69 -8.90
CA GLN A 266 18.70 12.53 -9.32
C GLN A 266 17.36 12.02 -8.75
N ASP A 267 17.39 11.44 -7.54
CA ASP A 267 16.26 10.73 -6.93
C ASP A 267 15.00 11.60 -6.81
N ALA A 268 15.14 12.88 -6.43
CA ALA A 268 14.03 13.80 -6.23
C ALA A 268 13.24 14.09 -7.53
N ALA A 269 13.97 14.40 -8.61
CA ALA A 269 13.37 14.66 -9.92
C ALA A 269 12.74 13.38 -10.50
N LEU A 270 13.43 12.25 -10.35
CA LEU A 270 12.94 10.94 -10.78
C LEU A 270 11.63 10.57 -10.07
N ARG A 271 11.56 10.71 -8.74
CA ARG A 271 10.34 10.45 -7.96
C ARG A 271 9.16 11.32 -8.41
N ARG A 272 9.37 12.62 -8.64
CA ARG A 272 8.29 13.53 -9.09
C ARG A 272 7.78 13.17 -10.47
N PHE A 273 8.67 12.94 -11.43
CA PHE A 273 8.28 12.58 -12.80
C PHE A 273 7.56 11.22 -12.85
N LYS A 274 8.13 10.20 -12.18
CA LYS A 274 7.52 8.87 -12.11
C LYS A 274 6.15 8.90 -11.45
N ASN A 275 5.99 9.63 -10.35
CA ASN A 275 4.68 9.79 -9.71
C ASN A 275 3.65 10.40 -10.68
N GLY A 276 4.02 11.44 -11.44
CA GLY A 276 3.17 12.01 -12.49
C GLY A 276 2.80 11.00 -13.58
N MET A 277 3.77 10.20 -14.04
CA MET A 277 3.53 9.15 -15.03
C MET A 277 2.66 8.00 -14.50
N SER A 278 2.83 7.62 -13.24
CA SER A 278 2.01 6.63 -12.54
C SER A 278 0.56 7.10 -12.45
N TRP A 279 0.32 8.37 -12.11
CA TRP A 279 -1.00 9.00 -12.15
C TRP A 279 -1.65 8.94 -13.53
N LEU A 280 -0.89 9.33 -14.57
CA LEU A 280 -1.39 9.28 -15.94
C LEU A 280 -1.73 7.85 -16.36
N ALA A 281 -0.86 6.89 -16.05
CA ALA A 281 -1.09 5.46 -16.31
C ALA A 281 -2.35 4.94 -15.60
N GLN A 282 -2.58 5.33 -14.35
CA GLN A 282 -3.81 4.98 -13.61
C GLN A 282 -5.06 5.57 -14.27
N ILE A 283 -5.05 6.87 -14.61
CA ILE A 283 -6.18 7.53 -15.27
C ILE A 283 -6.51 6.82 -16.59
N ILE A 284 -5.50 6.61 -17.45
CA ILE A 284 -5.68 5.95 -18.75
C ILE A 284 -6.23 4.55 -18.56
N MET A 285 -5.64 3.76 -17.67
CA MET A 285 -6.06 2.38 -17.43
C MET A 285 -7.51 2.30 -16.93
N PHE A 286 -7.89 3.06 -15.90
CA PHE A 286 -9.26 3.01 -15.37
C PHE A 286 -10.30 3.56 -16.35
N LEU A 287 -9.99 4.65 -17.07
CA LEU A 287 -10.88 5.17 -18.12
C LEU A 287 -11.10 4.14 -19.22
N LEU A 288 -10.02 3.52 -19.70
CA LEU A 288 -10.08 2.54 -20.78
C LEU A 288 -10.85 1.28 -20.37
N LEU A 289 -10.61 0.79 -19.14
CA LEU A 289 -11.33 -0.38 -18.62
C LEU A 289 -12.81 -0.08 -18.38
N GLY A 290 -13.15 1.14 -17.95
CA GLY A 290 -14.54 1.60 -17.87
C GLY A 290 -15.20 1.71 -19.25
N LEU A 291 -14.46 2.22 -20.24
CA LEU A 291 -14.92 2.38 -21.62
C LEU A 291 -15.21 1.03 -22.30
N TYR A 292 -14.44 0.00 -21.97
CA TYR A 292 -14.61 -1.36 -22.50
C TYR A 292 -15.81 -2.10 -21.87
N ALA A 293 -16.24 -1.71 -20.67
CA ALA A 293 -17.33 -2.39 -19.98
C ALA A 293 -18.71 -2.08 -20.60
N THR A 294 -19.64 -3.04 -20.49
CA THR A 294 -20.97 -2.95 -21.12
C THR A 294 -22.07 -2.95 -20.05
N PRO A 295 -22.49 -1.77 -19.54
CA PRO A 295 -23.54 -1.62 -18.53
C PRO A 295 -24.84 -2.36 -18.78
N SER A 296 -25.27 -2.48 -20.03
CA SER A 296 -26.54 -3.12 -20.40
C SER A 296 -26.60 -4.59 -19.99
N GLU A 297 -25.45 -5.28 -19.92
CA GLU A 297 -25.35 -6.66 -19.46
C GLU A 297 -25.32 -6.80 -17.93
N PHE A 298 -25.07 -5.70 -17.19
CA PHE A 298 -24.85 -5.76 -15.74
C PHE A 298 -26.10 -6.17 -14.96
N LEU A 299 -27.28 -5.73 -15.40
CA LEU A 299 -28.50 -5.89 -14.61
C LEU A 299 -28.86 -7.37 -14.37
N ALA A 300 -28.56 -8.23 -15.35
CA ALA A 300 -28.83 -9.67 -15.27
C ALA A 300 -27.86 -10.40 -14.31
N ILE A 301 -26.59 -9.98 -14.27
CA ILE A 301 -25.53 -10.63 -13.48
C ILE A 301 -25.29 -9.98 -12.11
N ALA A 302 -25.81 -8.77 -11.90
CA ALA A 302 -25.55 -7.97 -10.71
C ALA A 302 -25.83 -8.70 -9.38
N PRO A 303 -26.94 -9.46 -9.20
CA PRO A 303 -27.18 -10.17 -7.95
C PRO A 303 -26.08 -11.19 -7.62
N ALA A 304 -25.65 -11.97 -8.62
CA ALA A 304 -24.59 -12.96 -8.46
C ALA A 304 -23.23 -12.29 -8.20
N ALA A 305 -22.88 -11.25 -8.98
CA ALA A 305 -21.61 -10.54 -8.85
C ALA A 305 -21.49 -9.76 -7.54
N ILE A 306 -22.57 -9.09 -7.09
CA ILE A 306 -22.63 -8.43 -5.78
C ILE A 306 -22.51 -9.47 -4.67
N GLY A 307 -23.23 -10.59 -4.76
CA GLY A 307 -23.11 -11.70 -3.81
C GLY A 307 -21.67 -12.22 -3.71
N LEU A 308 -21.00 -12.39 -4.85
CA LEU A 308 -19.59 -12.78 -4.91
C LEU A 308 -18.67 -11.75 -4.23
N GLY A 309 -18.86 -10.45 -4.53
CA GLY A 309 -18.08 -9.36 -3.94
C GLY A 309 -18.25 -9.26 -2.43
N LEU A 310 -19.48 -9.42 -1.93
CA LEU A 310 -19.76 -9.44 -0.49
C LEU A 310 -19.14 -10.68 0.16
N PHE A 311 -19.27 -11.86 -0.44
CA PHE A 311 -18.63 -13.08 0.07
C PHE A 311 -17.10 -12.93 0.13
N LEU A 312 -16.49 -12.34 -0.91
CA LEU A 312 -15.06 -12.06 -0.96
C LEU A 312 -14.62 -11.20 0.23
N VAL A 313 -15.32 -10.09 0.47
CA VAL A 313 -14.96 -9.10 1.50
C VAL A 313 -15.20 -9.62 2.92
N PHE A 314 -16.35 -10.26 3.16
CA PHE A 314 -16.76 -10.64 4.52
C PHE A 314 -16.35 -12.04 4.95
N ILE A 315 -16.04 -12.93 3.99
CA ILE A 315 -15.78 -14.35 4.28
C ILE A 315 -14.43 -14.78 3.72
N ALA A 316 -14.24 -14.75 2.40
CA ALA A 316 -13.06 -15.35 1.77
C ALA A 316 -11.77 -14.67 2.23
N ARG A 317 -11.74 -13.33 2.22
CA ARG A 317 -10.55 -12.55 2.58
C ARG A 317 -10.21 -12.66 4.08
N PRO A 318 -11.14 -12.49 5.04
CA PRO A 318 -10.84 -12.72 6.46
C PRO A 318 -10.35 -14.14 6.75
N LEU A 319 -10.94 -15.18 6.14
CA LEU A 319 -10.50 -16.56 6.32
C LEU A 319 -9.08 -16.78 5.79
N ALA A 320 -8.81 -16.34 4.55
CA ALA A 320 -7.49 -16.49 3.93
C ALA A 320 -6.40 -15.74 4.71
N VAL A 321 -6.64 -14.46 5.04
CA VAL A 321 -5.66 -13.63 5.75
C VAL A 321 -5.37 -14.16 7.14
N THR A 322 -6.40 -14.54 7.91
CA THR A 322 -6.20 -15.05 9.28
C THR A 322 -5.50 -16.39 9.30
N ALA A 323 -5.79 -17.29 8.35
CA ALA A 323 -5.07 -18.55 8.21
C ALA A 323 -3.58 -18.32 7.87
N CYS A 324 -3.28 -17.41 6.93
CA CYS A 324 -1.92 -17.09 6.53
C CYS A 324 -1.12 -16.36 7.62
N LEU A 325 -1.77 -15.48 8.40
CA LEU A 325 -1.11 -14.69 9.43
C LEU A 325 -1.05 -15.37 10.81
N ALA A 326 -1.77 -16.47 11.02
CA ALA A 326 -1.77 -17.21 12.29
C ALA A 326 -0.38 -17.61 12.81
N PRO A 327 0.59 -18.06 11.96
CA PRO A 327 1.93 -18.43 12.43
C PRO A 327 2.76 -17.23 12.93
N PHE A 328 2.44 -16.01 12.50
CA PHE A 328 3.25 -14.81 12.74
C PHE A 328 2.85 -14.04 14.00
N ARG A 329 1.79 -14.47 14.72
CA ARG A 329 1.34 -13.91 16.02
C ARG A 329 1.18 -12.39 16.03
N LEU A 330 0.67 -11.82 14.94
CA LEU A 330 0.40 -10.38 14.83
C LEU A 330 -0.79 -9.95 15.72
N PRO A 331 -0.83 -8.67 16.15
CA PRO A 331 -1.97 -8.15 16.90
C PRO A 331 -3.29 -8.33 16.15
N ARG A 332 -4.36 -8.72 16.85
CA ARG A 332 -5.68 -8.99 16.25
C ARG A 332 -6.23 -7.81 15.45
N ALA A 333 -6.00 -6.58 15.92
CA ALA A 333 -6.40 -5.36 15.21
C ALA A 333 -5.69 -5.21 13.85
N GLU A 334 -4.41 -5.58 13.77
CA GLU A 334 -3.65 -5.53 12.52
C GLU A 334 -4.10 -6.61 11.55
N VAL A 335 -4.29 -7.85 12.03
CA VAL A 335 -4.83 -8.95 11.22
C VAL A 335 -6.22 -8.60 10.67
N ALA A 336 -7.10 -8.06 11.52
CA ALA A 336 -8.43 -7.61 11.13
C ALA A 336 -8.38 -6.49 10.07
N PHE A 337 -7.46 -5.54 10.22
CA PHE A 337 -7.31 -4.46 9.24
C PHE A 337 -6.75 -4.97 7.91
N VAL A 338 -5.71 -5.82 7.91
CA VAL A 338 -5.19 -6.45 6.69
C VAL A 338 -6.28 -7.29 6.00
N SER A 339 -7.14 -7.95 6.79
CA SER A 339 -8.30 -8.70 6.28
C SER A 339 -9.34 -7.78 5.64
N TRP A 340 -9.56 -6.59 6.19
CA TRP A 340 -10.51 -5.62 5.65
C TRP A 340 -9.97 -4.86 4.44
N VAL A 341 -8.67 -4.58 4.40
CA VAL A 341 -8.01 -3.68 3.43
C VAL A 341 -7.64 -4.40 2.12
N GLY A 342 -8.40 -5.43 1.75
CA GLY A 342 -8.28 -6.14 0.47
C GLY A 342 -9.06 -5.46 -0.66
N LEU A 343 -8.78 -4.17 -0.91
CA LEU A 343 -9.43 -3.41 -1.98
C LEU A 343 -8.98 -3.97 -3.34
N ARG A 344 -9.95 -4.32 -4.18
CA ARG A 344 -9.70 -4.87 -5.53
C ARG A 344 -9.50 -3.71 -6.49
N GLY A 345 -8.44 -3.78 -7.28
CA GLY A 345 -8.04 -2.68 -8.15
C GLY A 345 -8.16 -3.00 -9.63
N ALA A 346 -7.58 -2.12 -10.43
CA ALA A 346 -7.59 -2.24 -11.89
C ALA A 346 -6.89 -3.49 -12.41
N VAL A 347 -5.97 -4.09 -11.66
CA VAL A 347 -5.29 -5.34 -12.04
C VAL A 347 -6.30 -6.45 -12.27
N SER A 348 -7.26 -6.64 -11.36
CA SER A 348 -8.32 -7.63 -11.52
C SER A 348 -9.14 -7.43 -12.80
N ILE A 349 -9.51 -6.18 -13.11
CA ILE A 349 -10.29 -5.85 -14.31
C ILE A 349 -9.45 -6.06 -15.58
N LEU A 350 -8.19 -5.62 -15.57
CA LEU A 350 -7.25 -5.81 -16.69
C LEU A 350 -7.06 -7.30 -17.01
N LEU A 351 -6.88 -8.13 -15.99
CA LEU A 351 -6.69 -9.57 -16.19
C LEU A 351 -7.96 -10.28 -16.65
N ALA A 352 -9.13 -9.73 -16.36
CA ALA A 352 -10.38 -10.29 -16.85
C ALA A 352 -10.54 -10.14 -18.37
N LEU A 353 -9.69 -9.33 -19.02
CA LEU A 353 -9.57 -9.30 -20.48
C LEU A 353 -8.88 -10.56 -21.05
N LEU A 354 -8.09 -11.30 -20.26
CA LEU A 354 -7.38 -12.49 -20.74
C LEU A 354 -8.34 -13.63 -21.16
N PRO A 355 -9.34 -14.03 -20.35
CA PRO A 355 -10.37 -14.98 -20.77
C PRO A 355 -11.10 -14.56 -22.05
N VAL A 356 -11.40 -13.26 -22.21
CA VAL A 356 -12.04 -12.73 -23.42
C VAL A 356 -11.10 -12.85 -24.63
N ALA A 357 -9.83 -12.47 -24.47
CA ALA A 357 -8.83 -12.55 -25.53
C ALA A 357 -8.53 -13.99 -25.96
N ALA A 358 -8.65 -14.94 -25.03
CA ALA A 358 -8.50 -16.38 -25.27
C ALA A 358 -9.72 -17.01 -25.96
N GLY A 359 -10.83 -16.28 -26.12
CA GLY A 359 -12.03 -16.78 -26.76
C GLY A 359 -12.83 -17.77 -25.93
N ILE A 360 -12.75 -17.70 -24.59
CA ILE A 360 -13.57 -18.52 -23.70
C ILE A 360 -15.04 -18.13 -23.86
N ASP A 361 -15.95 -19.11 -24.00
CA ASP A 361 -17.39 -18.89 -24.26
C ASP A 361 -18.07 -17.93 -23.25
N HIS A 362 -17.63 -17.96 -21.99
CA HIS A 362 -18.12 -17.07 -20.93
C HIS A 362 -17.19 -15.89 -20.61
N GLY A 363 -16.19 -15.61 -21.45
CA GLY A 363 -15.15 -14.60 -21.19
C GLY A 363 -15.71 -13.21 -20.88
N ARG A 364 -16.69 -12.74 -21.66
CA ARG A 364 -17.31 -11.41 -21.46
C ARG A 364 -18.15 -11.36 -20.19
N THR A 365 -18.87 -12.42 -19.85
CA THR A 365 -19.59 -12.56 -18.58
C THR A 365 -18.63 -12.55 -17.39
N ILE A 366 -17.51 -13.27 -17.48
CA ILE A 366 -16.44 -13.27 -16.46
C ILE A 366 -15.90 -11.85 -16.28
N PHE A 367 -15.61 -11.13 -17.37
CA PHE A 367 -15.16 -9.75 -17.32
C PHE A 367 -16.15 -8.86 -16.56
N ASN A 368 -17.44 -8.90 -16.93
CA ASN A 368 -18.46 -8.07 -16.30
C ASN A 368 -18.69 -8.43 -14.82
N VAL A 369 -18.65 -9.71 -14.45
CA VAL A 369 -18.73 -10.15 -13.04
C VAL A 369 -17.57 -9.60 -12.23
N VAL A 370 -16.33 -9.73 -12.73
CA VAL A 370 -15.13 -9.21 -12.06
C VAL A 370 -15.18 -7.69 -11.95
N PHE A 371 -15.63 -7.01 -13.01
CA PHE A 371 -15.82 -5.55 -13.00
C PHE A 371 -16.76 -5.12 -11.87
N ILE A 372 -17.94 -5.76 -11.75
CA ILE A 372 -18.91 -5.45 -10.68
C ILE A 372 -18.32 -5.75 -9.30
N VAL A 373 -17.61 -6.86 -9.12
CA VAL A 373 -16.95 -7.21 -7.85
C VAL A 373 -15.93 -6.14 -7.44
N VAL A 374 -15.15 -5.63 -8.40
CA VAL A 374 -14.20 -4.54 -8.16
C VAL A 374 -14.93 -3.25 -7.79
N VAL A 375 -16.01 -2.89 -8.49
CA VAL A 375 -16.84 -1.73 -8.15
C VAL A 375 -17.43 -1.85 -6.74
N VAL A 376 -17.97 -3.01 -6.37
CA VAL A 376 -18.49 -3.28 -5.03
C VAL A 376 -17.38 -3.12 -3.97
N SER A 377 -16.20 -3.65 -4.23
CA SER A 377 -15.02 -3.51 -3.36
C SER A 377 -14.61 -2.04 -3.20
N LEU A 378 -14.50 -1.28 -4.31
CA LEU A 378 -14.16 0.14 -4.29
C LEU A 378 -15.20 0.97 -3.53
N ILE A 379 -16.49 0.71 -3.70
CA ILE A 379 -17.56 1.43 -2.97
C ILE A 379 -17.53 1.07 -1.49
N LEU A 380 -17.52 -0.22 -1.17
CA LEU A 380 -17.64 -0.67 0.22
C LEU A 380 -16.38 -0.35 1.01
N GLN A 381 -15.21 -0.77 0.53
CA GLN A 381 -13.95 -0.56 1.25
C GLN A 381 -13.44 0.87 1.09
N GLY A 382 -13.65 1.50 -0.07
CA GLY A 382 -13.14 2.85 -0.33
C GLY A 382 -13.61 3.90 0.67
N TRP A 383 -14.88 3.85 1.09
CA TRP A 383 -15.41 4.74 2.14
C TRP A 383 -15.16 4.24 3.57
N THR A 384 -14.96 2.94 3.78
CA THR A 384 -14.90 2.35 5.13
C THR A 384 -13.48 2.15 5.66
N ILE A 385 -12.43 2.16 4.80
CA ILE A 385 -11.03 1.98 5.20
C ILE A 385 -10.64 2.97 6.32
N GLY A 386 -10.92 4.26 6.16
CA GLY A 386 -10.58 5.29 7.15
C GLY A 386 -11.31 5.11 8.51
N PRO A 387 -12.65 4.98 8.52
CA PRO A 387 -13.41 4.66 9.73
C PRO A 387 -12.96 3.37 10.43
N VAL A 388 -12.66 2.31 9.67
CA VAL A 388 -12.20 1.03 10.24
C VAL A 388 -10.79 1.16 10.82
N ALA A 389 -9.88 1.88 10.15
CA ALA A 389 -8.55 2.19 10.70
C ALA A 389 -8.64 2.93 12.05
N ARG A 390 -9.54 3.93 12.14
CA ARG A 390 -9.83 4.66 13.40
C ARG A 390 -10.36 3.72 14.47
N ARG A 391 -11.36 2.92 14.13
CA ARG A 391 -12.03 2.01 15.07
C ARG A 391 -11.09 0.94 15.62
N LEU A 392 -10.14 0.47 14.81
CA LEU A 392 -9.12 -0.51 15.19
C LEU A 392 -7.91 0.10 15.91
N GLY A 393 -7.89 1.43 16.13
CA GLY A 393 -6.79 2.10 16.84
C GLY A 393 -5.45 2.07 16.09
N LEU A 394 -5.46 1.89 14.77
CA LEU A 394 -4.25 1.75 13.96
C LEU A 394 -3.70 3.08 13.45
N ILE A 395 -4.41 4.18 13.72
CA ILE A 395 -4.01 5.51 13.28
C ILE A 395 -2.99 6.08 14.25
N VAL A 396 -1.85 6.47 13.69
CA VAL A 396 -0.71 7.01 14.44
C VAL A 396 -0.51 8.48 14.06
N PRO A 397 -0.31 9.38 15.04
CA PRO A 397 0.04 10.77 14.74
C PRO A 397 1.36 10.85 13.97
N LEU A 398 1.47 11.81 13.04
CA LEU A 398 2.74 12.07 12.35
C LEU A 398 3.81 12.45 13.38
N ARG A 399 4.94 11.73 13.40
CA ARG A 399 6.03 11.96 14.37
C ARG A 399 6.63 13.37 14.31
N THR A 400 6.49 14.07 13.18
CA THR A 400 7.09 15.38 12.93
C THR A 400 6.14 16.22 12.07
N GLY A 401 5.92 17.48 12.48
CA GLY A 401 5.09 18.43 11.72
C GLY A 401 5.61 18.67 10.29
N PRO A 402 4.79 19.25 9.40
CA PRO A 402 5.11 19.38 7.98
C PRO A 402 6.44 20.11 7.79
N VAL A 403 7.45 19.38 7.30
CA VAL A 403 8.70 19.94 6.79
C VAL A 403 8.45 20.26 5.33
N ASP A 404 8.35 21.55 4.99
CA ASP A 404 8.32 21.99 3.60
C ASP A 404 9.71 21.76 2.99
N LYS A 405 9.96 20.54 2.54
CA LYS A 405 11.23 20.15 1.89
C LYS A 405 11.28 20.73 0.48
N VAL A 406 12.06 21.78 0.28
CA VAL A 406 12.43 22.25 -1.05
C VAL A 406 13.81 21.71 -1.38
N GLU A 407 13.87 20.47 -1.86
CA GLU A 407 15.11 19.83 -2.29
C GLU A 407 15.70 20.58 -3.49
N LEU A 408 16.69 21.44 -3.23
CA LEU A 408 17.50 22.07 -4.26
C LEU A 408 18.82 21.29 -4.39
N GLU A 409 18.92 20.42 -5.38
CA GLU A 409 20.18 19.75 -5.74
C GLU A 409 21.15 20.79 -6.32
N LEU A 410 22.18 21.13 -5.53
CA LEU A 410 23.26 22.01 -5.98
C LEU A 410 24.05 21.33 -7.11
N PRO A 411 24.40 22.03 -8.20
CA PRO A 411 25.22 21.46 -9.26
C PRO A 411 26.62 21.08 -8.72
N GLY A 412 27.01 19.83 -8.91
CA GLY A 412 28.30 19.26 -8.46
C GLY A 412 28.14 18.06 -7.52
N SER A 413 29.25 17.38 -7.21
CA SER A 413 29.34 16.19 -6.34
C SER A 413 29.06 16.44 -4.85
N ALA A 414 28.52 17.61 -4.50
CA ALA A 414 28.19 17.92 -3.12
C ALA A 414 26.81 17.32 -2.81
N HIS A 415 26.83 16.21 -2.08
CA HIS A 415 25.68 15.57 -1.40
C HIS A 415 25.04 16.51 -0.36
N HIS A 416 24.63 17.71 -0.77
CA HIS A 416 24.09 18.75 0.09
C HIS A 416 22.70 19.15 -0.41
N GLU A 417 21.74 19.11 0.50
CA GLU A 417 20.36 19.52 0.30
C GLU A 417 20.11 20.83 1.05
N LEU A 418 19.26 21.69 0.47
CA LEU A 418 18.70 22.83 1.16
C LEU A 418 17.36 22.42 1.77
N LEU A 419 17.23 22.46 3.09
CA LEU A 419 15.97 22.15 3.78
C LEU A 419 15.39 23.42 4.39
N ALA A 420 14.07 23.59 4.28
CA ALA A 420 13.35 24.68 4.93
C ALA A 420 12.57 24.15 6.14
N TYR A 421 12.93 24.62 7.33
CA TYR A 421 12.30 24.25 8.58
C TYR A 421 11.44 25.39 9.11
N ARG A 422 10.15 25.14 9.30
CA ARG A 422 9.29 26.05 10.06
C ARG A 422 9.51 25.82 11.56
N VAL A 423 9.99 26.84 12.25
CA VAL A 423 10.22 26.81 13.69
C VAL A 423 8.87 26.74 14.40
N THR A 424 8.64 25.64 15.11
CA THR A 424 7.40 25.46 15.89
C THR A 424 7.56 26.05 17.30
N ALA A 425 6.49 26.62 17.85
CA ALA A 425 6.47 27.09 19.23
C ALA A 425 6.87 25.97 20.21
N GLY A 426 7.84 26.23 21.09
CA GLY A 426 8.32 25.27 22.09
C GLY A 426 9.35 24.24 21.58
N SER A 427 9.80 24.32 20.33
CA SER A 427 10.90 23.51 19.78
C SER A 427 12.21 23.71 20.57
N PRO A 428 13.12 22.71 20.59
CA PRO A 428 14.45 22.86 21.19
C PRO A 428 15.19 24.10 20.69
N VAL A 429 15.05 24.41 19.40
CA VAL A 429 15.66 25.59 18.78
C VAL A 429 15.07 26.90 19.32
N CYS A 430 13.74 27.00 19.54
CA CYS A 430 13.15 28.12 20.28
C CYS A 430 13.71 28.24 21.71
N LYS A 431 13.97 27.10 22.37
CA LYS A 431 14.52 27.04 23.73
C LYS A 431 16.03 27.34 23.80
N GLY A 432 16.69 27.55 22.66
CA GLY A 432 18.11 27.93 22.58
C GLY A 432 19.05 26.77 22.26
N ALA A 433 18.54 25.60 21.87
CA ALA A 433 19.37 24.52 21.35
C ALA A 433 20.11 24.98 20.09
N ARG A 434 21.41 24.71 20.02
CA ARG A 434 22.24 25.11 18.88
C ARG A 434 22.03 24.15 17.71
N ILE A 435 21.97 24.72 16.51
CA ILE A 435 22.02 23.95 15.26
C ILE A 435 23.42 23.30 15.17
N PRO A 436 23.51 21.98 14.91
CA PRO A 436 24.78 21.27 14.80
C PRO A 436 25.69 21.85 13.73
N ARG A 437 27.02 21.77 13.91
CA ARG A 437 28.01 22.37 12.98
C ARG A 437 27.95 21.81 11.55
N TRP A 438 27.45 20.59 11.38
CA TRP A 438 27.26 19.96 10.07
C TRP A 438 26.02 20.47 9.32
N ALA A 439 25.14 21.20 10.00
CA ALA A 439 23.96 21.85 9.43
C ALA A 439 24.24 23.35 9.33
N LYS A 440 24.32 23.87 8.10
CA LYS A 440 24.68 25.27 7.83
C LYS A 440 23.43 26.10 7.54
N PRO A 441 22.86 26.79 8.54
CA PRO A 441 21.74 27.69 8.30
C PRO A 441 22.19 28.86 7.42
N SER A 442 21.43 29.11 6.34
CA SER A 442 21.72 30.15 5.35
C SER A 442 20.78 31.35 5.54
N LEU A 443 19.48 31.09 5.56
CA LEU A 443 18.44 32.12 5.53
C LEU A 443 17.40 31.87 6.62
N VAL A 444 16.88 32.95 7.19
CA VAL A 444 15.68 32.93 8.02
C VAL A 444 14.65 33.85 7.38
N VAL A 445 13.42 33.38 7.23
CA VAL A 445 12.29 34.18 6.77
C VAL A 445 11.33 34.36 7.93
N ARG A 446 11.13 35.60 8.37
CA ARG A 446 10.19 35.98 9.44
C ARG A 446 9.17 36.93 8.87
N GLU A 447 7.88 36.58 8.92
CA GLU A 447 6.78 37.40 8.40
C GLU A 447 7.01 37.87 6.95
N GLY A 448 7.54 36.99 6.10
CA GLY A 448 7.85 37.29 4.70
C GLY A 448 9.14 38.10 4.47
N ARG A 449 9.84 38.52 5.52
CA ARG A 449 11.14 39.22 5.43
C ARG A 449 12.30 38.23 5.52
N SER A 450 13.15 38.23 4.51
CA SER A 450 14.36 37.42 4.46
C SER A 450 15.53 38.08 5.22
N MET A 451 16.14 37.36 6.14
CA MET A 451 17.30 37.81 6.91
C MET A 451 18.36 36.71 6.99
N ARG A 452 19.64 37.08 7.10
CA ARG A 452 20.71 36.08 7.31
C ARG A 452 20.58 35.50 8.70
N TYR A 453 20.92 34.22 8.86
CA TYR A 453 20.84 33.52 10.15
C TYR A 453 21.54 34.28 11.30
N GLN A 454 22.73 34.85 11.04
CA GLN A 454 23.49 35.64 12.01
C GLN A 454 22.78 36.93 12.48
N PHE A 455 21.87 37.47 11.67
CA PHE A 455 21.10 38.69 11.98
C PHE A 455 19.70 38.38 12.51
N ALA A 456 19.24 37.13 12.43
CA ALA A 456 17.92 36.72 12.89
C ALA A 456 17.79 36.67 14.41
N GLY A 457 18.92 36.72 15.13
CA GLY A 457 18.96 36.58 16.58
C GLY A 457 18.49 35.20 17.01
N ARG A 458 17.71 35.14 18.10
CA ARG A 458 17.10 33.88 18.56
C ARG A 458 15.92 33.52 17.65
N LEU A 459 15.89 32.28 17.19
CA LEU A 459 14.79 31.75 16.38
C LEU A 459 13.50 31.68 17.19
N VAL A 460 12.42 32.21 16.62
CA VAL A 460 11.09 32.27 17.24
C VAL A 460 10.08 31.46 16.42
N ALA A 461 8.95 31.13 17.05
CA ALA A 461 7.87 30.39 16.41
C ALA A 461 7.39 31.11 15.13
N GLY A 462 7.22 30.36 14.05
CA GLY A 462 6.82 30.91 12.75
C GLY A 462 7.98 31.28 11.83
N ASP A 463 9.23 31.33 12.32
CA ASP A 463 10.41 31.52 11.48
C ASP A 463 10.56 30.35 10.49
N LEU A 464 10.91 30.66 9.24
CA LEU A 464 11.28 29.67 8.22
C LEU A 464 12.79 29.68 8.04
N VAL A 465 13.47 28.60 8.45
CA VAL A 465 14.94 28.50 8.46
C VAL A 465 15.40 27.59 7.33
N TYR A 466 16.15 28.14 6.39
CA TYR A 466 16.77 27.41 5.30
C TYR A 466 18.17 26.95 5.70
N ILE A 467 18.43 25.65 5.64
CA ILE A 467 19.64 25.01 6.15
C ILE A 467 20.23 24.10 5.08
N PHE A 468 21.52 24.29 4.77
CA PHE A 468 22.28 23.35 3.96
C PHE A 468 22.74 22.18 4.82
N VAL A 469 22.42 20.96 4.40
CA VAL A 469 22.69 19.73 5.15
C VAL A 469 23.20 18.66 4.21
N SER A 470 24.02 17.74 4.71
CA SER A 470 24.30 16.51 3.97
C SER A 470 23.09 15.58 4.03
N ASP A 471 22.81 14.92 2.90
CA ASP A 471 21.79 13.88 2.67
C ASP A 471 21.67 12.80 3.76
N LYS A 472 22.74 12.55 4.53
CA LYS A 472 22.78 11.51 5.58
C LYS A 472 22.05 11.87 6.89
N TYR A 473 21.80 13.15 7.18
CA TYR A 473 21.36 13.60 8.51
C TYR A 473 20.04 14.41 8.64
N PRO A 474 19.11 14.50 7.65
CA PRO A 474 17.88 15.29 7.78
C PRO A 474 17.06 14.96 9.05
N ARG A 475 16.94 13.67 9.37
CA ARG A 475 16.13 13.18 10.51
C ARG A 475 16.57 13.71 11.88
N LEU A 476 17.85 14.06 12.02
CA LEU A 476 18.38 14.64 13.27
C LEU A 476 17.98 16.10 13.43
N LEU A 477 17.80 16.83 12.33
CA LEU A 477 17.32 18.21 12.34
C LEU A 477 15.81 18.30 12.55
N ASP A 478 15.05 17.32 12.05
CA ASP A 478 13.61 17.24 12.33
C ASP A 478 13.34 17.32 13.85
N ARG A 479 14.16 16.65 14.68
CA ARG A 479 14.06 16.70 16.15
C ARG A 479 14.37 18.06 16.77
N LEU A 480 15.15 18.91 16.10
CA LEU A 480 15.55 20.24 16.57
C LEU A 480 14.49 21.30 16.27
N PHE A 481 13.87 21.22 15.09
CA PHE A 481 12.94 22.22 14.57
C PHE A 481 11.47 21.88 14.78
N ALA A 482 11.12 20.59 14.83
CA ALA A 482 9.79 20.17 15.24
C ALA A 482 9.61 20.39 16.75
N ARG A 483 8.41 20.77 17.15
CA ARG A 483 7.95 20.55 18.51
C ARG A 483 7.93 19.03 18.68
N ARG A 484 8.78 18.46 19.55
CA ARG A 484 8.40 17.24 20.28
C ARG A 484 7.09 17.66 20.91
N GLU A 485 5.96 17.19 20.39
CA GLU A 485 4.66 17.48 20.99
C GLU A 485 4.82 17.14 22.47
N LYS A 486 4.88 18.18 23.32
CA LYS A 486 4.27 18.04 24.62
C LYS A 486 2.83 17.77 24.25
N LEU A 487 2.52 16.48 24.29
CA LEU A 487 1.21 15.89 24.34
C LEU A 487 0.21 16.99 24.70
N SER A 488 -0.68 17.33 23.77
CA SER A 488 -1.89 18.06 24.09
C SER A 488 -2.52 17.43 25.35
N PRO A 489 -3.30 18.16 26.16
CA PRO A 489 -4.18 17.51 27.15
C PRO A 489 -5.07 16.42 26.52
N ASP A 490 -5.31 16.45 25.20
CA ASP A 490 -5.97 15.36 24.44
C ASP A 490 -5.05 14.16 24.09
N ASP A 491 -3.72 14.30 24.22
CA ASP A 491 -2.74 13.24 23.92
C ASP A 491 -2.31 12.44 25.16
N SER A 492 -2.67 12.87 26.38
CA SER A 492 -2.52 12.03 27.59
C SER A 492 -3.29 10.71 27.44
N ASP A 493 -4.43 10.77 26.76
CA ASP A 493 -5.26 9.64 26.39
C ASP A 493 -4.56 8.72 25.37
N PHE A 494 -3.57 9.23 24.61
CA PHE A 494 -2.88 8.53 23.53
C PHE A 494 -1.48 7.99 23.90
N PHE A 495 -0.75 8.62 24.82
CA PHE A 495 0.65 8.24 25.16
C PHE A 495 0.93 8.06 26.66
N GLY A 496 -0.10 8.16 27.49
CA GLY A 496 -0.01 7.98 28.93
C GLY A 496 0.53 9.21 29.65
N ALA A 497 0.17 9.33 30.92
CA ALA A 497 0.43 10.50 31.76
C ALA A 497 1.92 10.67 32.11
N PHE A 498 2.69 9.57 32.18
CA PHE A 498 4.08 9.57 32.65
C PHE A 498 4.99 8.78 31.71
N ALA A 499 6.22 9.26 31.48
CA ALA A 499 7.27 8.52 30.78
C ALA A 499 8.05 7.65 31.77
N ILE A 500 8.44 6.46 31.33
CA ILE A 500 9.19 5.46 32.10
C ILE A 500 10.38 4.93 31.28
N ASP A 501 11.45 4.55 31.99
CA ASP A 501 12.65 3.97 31.39
C ASP A 501 12.40 2.49 31.01
N PRO A 502 12.45 2.12 29.72
CA PRO A 502 12.18 0.75 29.28
C PRO A 502 13.22 -0.28 29.74
N ALA A 503 14.39 0.14 30.20
CA ALA A 503 15.43 -0.74 30.71
C ALA A 503 15.14 -1.26 32.12
N GLN A 504 14.22 -0.61 32.84
CA GLN A 504 13.87 -0.97 34.21
C GLN A 504 13.08 -2.29 34.27
N PRO A 505 13.13 -3.03 35.40
CA PRO A 505 12.35 -4.26 35.59
C PRO A 505 10.85 -3.99 35.56
N ALA A 506 10.08 -4.86 34.89
CA ALA A 506 8.62 -4.75 34.83
C ALA A 506 7.93 -4.86 36.19
N GLY A 507 8.59 -5.49 37.17
CA GLY A 507 8.16 -5.52 38.56
C GLY A 507 7.93 -4.14 39.17
N LEU A 508 8.70 -3.12 38.77
CA LEU A 508 8.50 -1.76 39.26
C LEU A 508 7.16 -1.17 38.81
N ILE A 509 6.66 -1.55 37.62
CA ILE A 509 5.32 -1.12 37.18
C ILE A 509 4.24 -1.86 37.97
N ALA A 510 4.45 -3.16 38.24
CA ALA A 510 3.55 -3.96 39.06
C ALA A 510 3.42 -3.39 40.48
N ASP A 511 4.54 -3.01 41.08
CA ASP A 511 4.58 -2.55 42.47
C ASP A 511 4.14 -1.09 42.62
N ALA A 512 4.48 -0.21 41.66
CA ALA A 512 4.11 1.20 41.72
C ALA A 512 2.68 1.49 41.25
N TYR A 513 2.16 0.72 40.29
CA TYR A 513 0.89 1.02 39.62
C TYR A 513 -0.12 -0.14 39.66
N GLY A 514 0.17 -1.22 40.39
CA GLY A 514 -0.72 -2.37 40.53
C GLY A 514 -0.83 -3.23 39.26
N ALA A 515 0.14 -3.13 38.35
CA ALA A 515 0.11 -3.86 37.08
C ALA A 515 0.19 -5.39 37.26
N ILE A 516 -0.57 -6.13 36.46
CA ILE A 516 -0.62 -7.59 36.44
C ILE A 516 0.51 -8.12 35.54
N VAL A 517 1.63 -8.45 36.18
CA VAL A 517 2.83 -9.03 35.56
C VAL A 517 3.07 -10.41 36.15
N SER A 518 3.40 -11.40 35.31
CA SER A 518 3.69 -12.77 35.76
C SER A 518 4.95 -12.79 36.66
N ALA A 519 5.08 -13.80 37.53
CA ALA A 519 6.23 -13.89 38.44
C ALA A 519 7.57 -14.00 37.69
N GLU A 520 7.58 -14.66 36.53
CA GLU A 520 8.76 -14.77 35.64
C GLU A 520 9.09 -13.45 34.92
N ASP A 521 8.07 -12.65 34.56
CA ASP A 521 8.28 -11.40 33.82
C ASP A 521 8.68 -10.23 34.72
N ARG A 522 8.51 -10.31 36.05
CA ARG A 522 8.84 -9.22 36.98
C ARG A 522 10.31 -8.79 36.94
N ALA A 523 11.23 -9.73 36.74
CA ALA A 523 12.66 -9.45 36.67
C ALA A 523 13.12 -8.96 35.28
N ARG A 524 12.24 -9.05 34.26
CA ARG A 524 12.60 -8.72 32.88
C ARG A 524 12.49 -7.22 32.62
N PRO A 525 13.31 -6.65 31.74
CA PRO A 525 13.16 -5.26 31.32
C PRO A 525 11.79 -5.02 30.68
N ILE A 526 11.18 -3.87 30.96
CA ILE A 526 9.90 -3.45 30.39
C ILE A 526 9.93 -3.51 28.86
N ALA A 527 11.04 -3.10 28.22
CA ALA A 527 11.22 -3.20 26.77
C ALA A 527 11.05 -4.63 26.23
N SER A 528 11.54 -5.63 26.97
CA SER A 528 11.47 -7.04 26.56
C SER A 528 10.06 -7.62 26.78
N LEU A 529 9.41 -7.26 27.88
CA LEU A 529 8.01 -7.61 28.14
C LEU A 529 7.09 -7.03 27.06
N LEU A 530 7.28 -5.75 26.72
CA LEU A 530 6.55 -5.09 25.65
C LEU A 530 6.77 -5.81 24.32
N SER A 531 8.02 -6.05 23.95
CA SER A 531 8.36 -6.70 22.68
C SER A 531 7.72 -8.08 22.58
N ASP A 532 7.80 -8.92 23.62
CA ASP A 532 7.21 -10.27 23.62
C ASP A 532 5.68 -10.25 23.52
N ARG A 533 5.02 -9.40 24.32
CA ARG A 533 3.56 -9.24 24.28
C ARG A 533 3.05 -8.71 22.94
N LEU A 534 3.89 -7.99 22.20
CA LEU A 534 3.60 -7.41 20.89
C LEU A 534 4.09 -8.29 19.70
N GLY A 535 4.44 -9.56 19.95
CA GLY A 535 4.84 -10.50 18.89
C GLY A 535 6.30 -10.37 18.45
N GLY A 536 7.19 -9.89 19.32
CA GLY A 536 8.64 -9.83 19.15
C GLY A 536 9.21 -8.47 18.74
N ARG A 537 8.37 -7.51 18.31
CA ARG A 537 8.79 -6.13 17.98
C ARG A 537 7.73 -5.11 18.33
N ALA A 538 8.18 -4.03 18.96
CA ALA A 538 7.36 -2.88 19.35
C ALA A 538 7.46 -1.75 18.32
N GLU A 539 6.31 -1.13 18.01
CA GLU A 539 6.20 0.09 17.22
C GLU A 539 5.81 1.29 18.10
N PHE A 540 6.04 2.49 17.58
CA PHE A 540 5.57 3.70 18.22
C PHE A 540 4.05 3.70 18.38
N ALA A 541 3.57 4.11 19.55
CA ALA A 541 2.18 4.05 19.99
C ALA A 541 1.62 2.62 20.19
N ASP A 542 2.47 1.59 20.26
CA ASP A 542 2.04 0.27 20.76
C ASP A 542 1.63 0.31 22.21
N ARG A 543 0.62 -0.50 22.56
CA ARG A 543 0.10 -0.60 23.92
C ARG A 543 0.07 -2.03 24.39
N VAL A 544 0.44 -2.23 25.64
CA VAL A 544 0.27 -3.51 26.34
C VAL A 544 -0.54 -3.25 27.59
N ASN A 545 -1.73 -3.86 27.66
CA ASN A 545 -2.54 -3.83 28.86
C ASN A 545 -1.93 -4.76 29.91
N LEU A 546 -1.70 -4.22 31.10
CA LEU A 546 -1.20 -4.95 32.26
C LEU A 546 -2.22 -4.84 33.42
N GLY A 547 -3.51 -4.98 33.16
CA GLY A 547 -4.55 -4.82 34.18
C GLY A 547 -4.93 -3.35 34.37
N PRO A 548 -4.73 -2.73 35.56
CA PRO A 548 -5.17 -1.35 35.84
C PRO A 548 -4.44 -0.25 35.05
N VAL A 549 -3.35 -0.61 34.36
CA VAL A 549 -2.55 0.33 33.57
C VAL A 549 -2.20 -0.23 32.19
N ASP A 550 -2.13 0.69 31.22
CA ASP A 550 -1.57 0.43 29.90
C ASP A 550 -0.13 0.97 29.84
N VAL A 551 0.79 0.15 29.34
CA VAL A 551 2.15 0.59 29.01
C VAL A 551 2.24 0.87 27.52
N ILE A 552 2.69 2.07 27.15
CA ILE A 552 2.64 2.61 25.80
C ILE A 552 4.06 2.88 25.29
N VAL A 553 4.38 2.47 24.07
CA VAL A 553 5.69 2.72 23.44
C VAL A 553 5.71 4.16 22.92
N ARG A 554 6.57 5.00 23.50
CA ARG A 554 6.71 6.42 23.16
C ARG A 554 7.81 6.70 22.14
N ASP A 555 8.87 5.89 22.08
CA ASP A 555 9.91 6.03 21.07
C ASP A 555 10.68 4.72 20.87
N ILE A 556 11.20 4.53 19.65
CA ILE A 556 11.99 3.36 19.24
C ILE A 556 13.28 3.80 18.53
N ASP A 557 14.37 3.06 18.74
CA ASP A 557 15.63 3.28 18.04
C ASP A 557 15.61 2.70 16.60
N GLU A 558 16.66 2.96 15.82
CA GLU A 558 16.81 2.46 14.44
C GLU A 558 16.87 0.92 14.34
N ARG A 559 17.08 0.23 15.46
CA ARG A 559 17.10 -1.24 15.56
C ARG A 559 15.75 -1.80 16.04
N GLY A 560 14.74 -0.95 16.24
CA GLY A 560 13.41 -1.32 16.71
C GLY A 560 13.32 -1.59 18.21
N ARG A 561 14.28 -1.13 19.01
CA ARG A 561 14.24 -1.27 20.48
C ARG A 561 13.51 -0.10 21.11
N VAL A 562 12.66 -0.38 22.09
CA VAL A 562 11.95 0.64 22.87
C VAL A 562 12.95 1.46 23.67
N VAL A 563 13.03 2.76 23.39
CA VAL A 563 13.91 3.71 24.09
C VAL A 563 13.14 4.64 25.04
N GLU A 564 11.84 4.78 24.84
CA GLU A 564 10.96 5.51 25.75
C GLU A 564 9.60 4.79 25.82
N ALA A 565 9.08 4.58 27.03
CA ALA A 565 7.75 4.03 27.26
C ALA A 565 6.95 4.97 28.16
N GLY A 566 5.63 4.83 28.19
CA GLY A 566 4.71 5.62 29.00
C GLY A 566 3.70 4.75 29.72
N VAL A 567 3.10 5.28 30.79
CA VAL A 567 2.04 4.60 31.55
C VAL A 567 0.76 5.42 31.48
N SER A 568 -0.34 4.77 31.11
CA SER A 568 -1.69 5.33 31.11
C SER A 568 -2.57 4.61 32.12
N PHE A 569 -3.32 5.37 32.92
CA PHE A 569 -4.36 4.84 33.83
C PHE A 569 -5.73 4.79 33.18
N GLU A 570 -5.93 5.52 32.07
CA GLU A 570 -7.09 5.32 31.22
C GLU A 570 -6.90 4.02 30.44
N GLN A 571 -7.57 2.98 30.92
CA GLN A 571 -7.75 1.74 30.19
C GLN A 571 -8.58 2.03 28.95
N ARG A 572 -7.94 2.18 27.78
CA ARG A 572 -8.67 2.02 26.54
C ARG A 572 -8.84 0.52 26.34
N SER A 573 -10.09 0.04 26.43
CA SER A 573 -10.42 -1.33 26.04
C SER A 573 -9.79 -1.62 24.68
N GLU A 574 -9.23 -2.82 24.48
CA GLU A 574 -8.76 -3.23 23.15
C GLU A 574 -9.86 -2.88 22.13
N PRO A 575 -9.52 -2.18 21.03
CA PRO A 575 -10.52 -1.74 20.10
C PRO A 575 -11.35 -2.94 19.64
N PRO A 576 -12.68 -2.91 19.78
CA PRO A 576 -13.50 -4.08 19.55
C PRO A 576 -13.37 -4.52 18.09
N VAL A 577 -12.69 -5.65 17.89
CA VAL A 577 -12.52 -6.25 16.57
C VAL A 577 -13.88 -6.80 16.12
N PRO A 578 -14.42 -6.36 14.96
CA PRO A 578 -15.66 -6.92 14.44
C PRO A 578 -15.53 -8.43 14.23
N ALA A 579 -16.56 -9.20 14.61
CA ALA A 579 -16.48 -10.67 14.61
C ALA A 579 -16.25 -11.26 13.20
N PHE A 580 -16.68 -10.57 12.14
CA PHE A 580 -16.42 -10.96 10.75
C PHE A 580 -14.97 -10.73 10.31
N LEU A 581 -14.19 -9.94 11.06
CA LEU A 581 -12.76 -9.68 10.79
C LEU A 581 -11.81 -10.57 11.62
N SER A 582 -12.36 -11.44 12.46
CA SER A 582 -11.57 -12.40 13.25
C SER A 582 -12.36 -13.71 13.36
N PRO A 583 -12.06 -14.70 12.50
CA PRO A 583 -12.65 -16.03 12.59
C PRO A 583 -12.44 -16.68 13.95
N GLN A 584 -11.34 -16.37 14.65
CA GLN A 584 -11.13 -16.80 16.04
C GLN A 584 -12.21 -16.25 16.99
N THR A 585 -12.53 -14.96 16.91
CA THR A 585 -13.65 -14.41 17.72
C THR A 585 -15.01 -14.93 17.27
N LEU A 586 -15.18 -15.26 15.99
CA LEU A 586 -16.41 -15.89 15.50
C LEU A 586 -16.56 -17.30 16.08
N ILE A 587 -15.49 -18.11 16.07
CA ILE A 587 -15.44 -19.46 16.66
C ILE A 587 -15.61 -19.38 18.18
N GLU A 588 -14.97 -18.44 18.86
CA GLU A 588 -15.14 -18.20 20.31
C GLU A 588 -16.58 -17.80 20.65
N LYS A 589 -17.21 -16.93 19.85
CA LYS A 589 -18.62 -16.53 20.03
C LYS A 589 -19.60 -17.66 19.72
N LEU A 590 -19.36 -18.43 18.66
CA LEU A 590 -20.15 -19.61 18.30
C LEU A 590 -20.00 -20.70 19.37
N ALA A 591 -18.79 -20.96 19.86
CA ALA A 591 -18.54 -21.88 20.97
C ALA A 591 -19.19 -21.39 22.28
N ALA A 592 -19.19 -20.09 22.55
CA ALA A 592 -19.90 -19.50 23.68
C ALA A 592 -21.43 -19.59 23.53
N LEU A 593 -21.97 -19.47 22.32
CA LEU A 593 -23.40 -19.66 22.00
C LEU A 593 -23.82 -21.12 22.15
N ILE A 594 -22.99 -22.06 21.69
CA ILE A 594 -23.22 -23.51 21.83
C ILE A 594 -23.10 -23.94 23.30
N ARG A 595 -22.17 -23.35 24.06
CA ARG A 595 -22.09 -23.54 25.53
C ARG A 595 -23.24 -22.87 26.30
N ARG A 596 -23.97 -21.96 25.67
CA ARG A 596 -25.20 -21.31 26.17
C ARG A 596 -26.46 -21.90 25.51
N GLY A 597 -26.42 -23.17 25.11
CA GLY A 597 -27.62 -23.91 24.70
C GLY A 597 -28.70 -23.91 25.80
N PRO A 598 -29.97 -24.09 25.39
CA PRO A 598 -31.18 -23.38 25.85
C PRO A 598 -31.50 -23.40 27.34
#